data_AF-A0A2H1FMV6-F1
#
_entry.id   AF-A0A2H1FMV6-F1
#
_cell.length_a   1.000
_cell.length_b   1.000
_cell.length_c   1.000
_cell.angle_alpha   90.00
_cell.angle_beta   90.00
_cell.angle_gamma   90.00
#
_symmetry.space_group_name_H-M   'P 1'
#
loop_
_entity.id
_entity.type
_entity.pdbx_description
1 polymer ?
#
loop_
_entity_poly.entity_id
_entity_poly.type
_entity_poly.pdbx_seq_one_letter_code
_entity_poly.pdbx_strand_id
1 'polypeptide(L)'
;MEEESPVLMQDRTCWDELAHLINRNLMAASISNGRHLCINAETLQMASPYLTPRCRRTHCPEALKPVQLQHEIAHEPILDIIPHARFRFNVLRGISTGQLDSIAFSNCIRHSGALKSVDGTWQRGGLLVWSTPDQLASWELSETFVREWRFLLQGCEDMVRLTNASRARRGEKAFPCPPED
;
A
#
# COMPACT_ATOMS: atom_id res chain seq x y z
N MET A 1 9.37 31.67 -27.53
CA MET A 1 8.45 30.52 -27.63
C MET A 1 9.33 29.31 -27.42
N GLU A 2 9.66 29.04 -26.16
CA GLU A 2 10.60 27.99 -25.78
C GLU A 2 9.82 26.68 -25.74
N GLU A 3 10.23 25.72 -26.57
CA GLU A 3 9.73 24.36 -26.56
C GLU A 3 10.03 23.72 -25.20
N GLU A 4 8.98 23.39 -24.44
CA GLU A 4 9.10 22.55 -23.26
C GLU A 4 9.72 21.20 -23.66
N SER A 5 10.89 20.90 -23.09
CA SER A 5 11.61 19.66 -23.31
C SER A 5 10.76 18.43 -22.92
N PRO A 6 10.64 17.39 -23.77
CA PRO A 6 9.75 16.24 -23.55
C PRO A 6 10.14 15.33 -22.36
N VAL A 7 11.28 15.59 -21.71
CA VAL A 7 11.78 14.80 -20.57
C VAL A 7 11.17 15.22 -19.23
N LEU A 8 10.53 16.40 -19.14
CA LEU A 8 9.96 16.92 -17.89
C LEU A 8 8.47 16.58 -17.67
N MET A 9 7.87 15.74 -18.52
CA MET A 9 6.44 15.41 -18.46
C MET A 9 6.11 14.10 -17.74
N GLN A 10 7.09 13.36 -17.20
CA GLN A 10 6.89 11.96 -16.82
C GLN A 10 6.52 11.65 -15.37
N ASP A 11 6.41 12.62 -14.46
CA ASP A 11 5.93 12.34 -13.08
C ASP A 11 5.13 13.51 -12.49
N ARG A 12 4.15 14.04 -13.24
CA ARG A 12 3.19 14.95 -12.61
C ARG A 12 2.21 14.13 -11.79
N THR A 13 2.39 14.10 -10.46
CA THR A 13 1.35 13.70 -9.53
C THR A 13 0.43 14.87 -9.23
N CYS A 14 -0.88 14.68 -9.35
CA CYS A 14 -1.87 15.71 -9.01
C CYS A 14 -2.59 15.35 -7.70
N TRP A 15 -2.77 16.35 -6.84
CA TRP A 15 -3.46 16.23 -5.56
C TRP A 15 -4.75 17.05 -5.60
N ASP A 16 -5.88 16.36 -5.71
CA ASP A 16 -7.20 16.96 -5.51
C ASP A 16 -7.67 16.77 -4.06
N GLU A 17 -8.83 17.34 -3.71
CA GLU A 17 -9.40 17.21 -2.36
C GLU A 17 -9.58 15.74 -1.92
N LEU A 18 -9.97 14.87 -2.86
CA LEU A 18 -10.12 13.44 -2.58
C LEU A 18 -8.76 12.77 -2.32
N ALA A 19 -7.69 13.21 -2.98
CA ALA A 19 -6.33 12.72 -2.76
C ALA A 19 -5.90 13.00 -1.33
N HIS A 20 -6.12 14.23 -0.86
CA HIS A 20 -5.81 14.63 0.51
C HIS A 20 -6.63 13.83 1.52
N LEU A 21 -7.92 13.59 1.27
CA LEU A 21 -8.76 12.79 2.15
C LEU A 21 -8.30 11.32 2.22
N ILE A 22 -8.04 10.69 1.07
CA ILE A 22 -7.55 9.31 0.99
C ILE A 22 -6.22 9.19 1.75
N ASN A 23 -5.30 10.12 1.52
CA ASN A 23 -4.00 10.09 2.16
C ASN A 23 -4.12 10.29 3.68
N ARG A 24 -4.97 11.23 4.11
CA ARG A 24 -5.26 11.43 5.53
C ARG A 24 -5.81 10.17 6.18
N ASN A 25 -6.72 9.46 5.52
CA ASN A 25 -7.24 8.18 6.00
C ASN A 25 -6.13 7.13 6.12
N LEU A 26 -5.25 7.02 5.12
CA LEU A 26 -4.10 6.12 5.17
C LEU A 26 -3.15 6.46 6.33
N MET A 27 -2.83 7.74 6.54
CA MET A 27 -1.95 8.15 7.64
C MET A 27 -2.59 7.88 9.00
N ALA A 28 -3.89 8.12 9.15
CA ALA A 28 -4.63 7.77 10.36
C ALA A 28 -4.65 6.25 10.61
N ALA A 29 -4.88 5.46 9.56
CA ALA A 29 -4.81 4.00 9.60
C ALA A 29 -3.41 3.52 10.03
N SER A 30 -2.36 4.17 9.52
CA SER A 30 -0.98 3.84 9.83
C SER A 30 -0.67 4.04 11.32
N ILE A 31 -1.10 5.16 11.90
CA ILE A 31 -0.95 5.43 13.33
C ILE A 31 -1.78 4.44 14.16
N SER A 32 -3.01 4.14 13.73
CA SER A 32 -3.89 3.19 14.44
C SER A 32 -3.28 1.78 14.48
N ASN A 33 -2.90 1.24 13.33
CA ASN A 33 -2.36 -0.11 13.21
C ASN A 33 -0.96 -0.21 13.83
N GLY A 34 -0.11 0.81 13.67
CA GLY A 34 1.24 0.85 14.24
C GLY A 34 1.26 0.69 15.77
N ARG A 35 0.24 1.18 16.48
CA ARG A 35 0.11 1.02 17.94
C ARG A 35 0.01 -0.44 18.39
N HIS A 36 -0.59 -1.32 17.58
CA HIS A 36 -0.64 -2.75 17.87
C HIS A 36 0.74 -3.42 17.76
N LEU A 37 1.65 -2.81 17.01
CA LEU A 37 2.96 -3.34 16.66
C LEU A 37 4.10 -2.67 17.42
N CYS A 38 3.78 -1.82 18.42
CA CYS A 38 4.76 -1.02 19.15
C CYS A 38 5.56 -0.06 18.23
N ILE A 39 4.97 0.35 17.10
CA ILE A 39 5.54 1.33 16.17
C ILE A 39 4.95 2.70 16.53
N ASN A 40 5.80 3.67 16.85
CA ASN A 40 5.34 5.01 17.19
C ASN A 40 5.14 5.87 15.92
N ALA A 41 4.46 7.02 16.08
CA ALA A 41 4.15 7.90 14.96
C ALA A 41 5.42 8.51 14.32
N GLU A 42 6.47 8.75 15.10
CA GLU A 42 7.74 9.29 14.61
C GLU A 42 8.44 8.30 13.68
N THR A 43 8.49 7.01 14.02
CA THR A 43 9.02 5.96 13.15
C THR A 43 8.26 5.90 11.82
N LEU A 44 6.93 5.98 11.85
CA LEU A 44 6.10 6.03 10.64
C LEU A 44 6.38 7.27 9.78
N GLN A 45 6.62 8.42 10.42
CA GLN A 45 6.87 9.70 9.76
C GLN A 45 8.28 9.76 9.14
N MET A 46 9.30 9.25 9.84
CA MET A 46 10.69 9.27 9.39
C MET A 46 10.93 8.52 8.09
N ALA A 47 10.09 7.53 7.77
CA ALA A 47 10.18 6.76 6.53
C ALA A 47 11.53 6.05 6.31
N SER A 48 12.28 5.81 7.39
CA SER A 48 13.56 5.11 7.31
C SER A 48 13.36 3.60 7.39
N PRO A 49 14.10 2.80 6.61
CA PRO A 49 14.09 1.36 6.74
C PRO A 49 14.46 0.89 8.15
N TYR A 50 13.71 -0.07 8.67
CA TYR A 50 13.90 -0.63 10.01
C TYR A 50 13.47 -2.10 10.08
N LEU A 51 13.77 -2.74 11.22
CA LEU A 51 13.22 -4.05 11.55
C LEU A 51 12.00 -3.87 12.46
N THR A 52 10.90 -4.54 12.15
CA THR A 52 9.69 -4.47 12.96
C THR A 52 10.00 -4.94 14.39
N PRO A 53 9.61 -4.19 15.43
CA PRO A 53 9.91 -4.55 16.81
C PRO A 53 9.21 -5.85 17.20
N ARG A 54 9.86 -6.67 18.04
CA ARG A 54 9.22 -7.81 18.68
C ARG A 54 8.33 -7.33 19.83
N CYS A 55 7.12 -6.91 19.46
CA CYS A 55 6.13 -6.38 20.39
C CYS A 55 5.51 -7.52 21.23
N ARG A 56 5.63 -7.44 22.56
CA ARG A 56 5.05 -8.44 23.49
C ARG A 56 3.59 -8.15 23.87
N ARG A 57 2.89 -7.30 23.12
CA ARG A 57 1.48 -6.97 23.41
C ARG A 57 0.61 -8.20 23.20
N THR A 58 -0.31 -8.41 24.12
CA THR A 58 -1.24 -9.55 24.12
C THR A 58 -2.39 -9.41 23.12
N HIS A 59 -2.67 -8.19 22.65
CA HIS A 59 -3.82 -7.87 21.79
C HIS A 59 -3.40 -7.25 20.45
N CYS A 60 -2.78 -8.06 19.59
CA CYS A 60 -2.54 -7.71 18.19
C CYS A 60 -3.59 -8.42 17.32
N PRO A 61 -4.35 -7.70 16.47
CA PRO A 61 -5.26 -8.30 15.50
C PRO A 61 -4.54 -9.30 14.61
N GLU A 62 -5.17 -10.43 14.30
CA GLU A 62 -4.57 -11.53 13.52
C GLU A 62 -3.98 -11.02 12.20
N ALA A 63 -4.73 -10.16 11.51
CA ALA A 63 -4.36 -9.60 10.21
C ALA A 63 -3.09 -8.72 10.25
N LEU A 64 -2.75 -8.19 11.43
CA LEU A 64 -1.59 -7.31 11.65
C LEU A 64 -0.39 -8.03 12.26
N LYS A 65 -0.53 -9.25 12.78
CA LYS A 65 0.59 -10.00 13.37
C LYS A 65 1.79 -10.02 12.42
N PRO A 66 2.99 -9.62 12.86
CA PRO A 66 4.15 -9.60 11.98
C PRO A 66 4.47 -11.01 11.45
N VAL A 67 4.77 -11.10 10.16
CA VAL A 67 5.41 -12.29 9.58
C VAL A 67 6.88 -12.30 9.97
N GLN A 68 7.52 -13.49 9.98
CA GLN A 68 8.91 -13.63 10.41
C GLN A 68 9.88 -12.67 9.70
N LEU A 69 9.71 -12.49 8.39
CA LEU A 69 10.55 -11.62 7.56
C LEU A 69 10.55 -10.14 8.02
N GLN A 70 9.49 -9.66 8.67
CA GLN A 70 9.41 -8.30 9.19
C GLN A 70 10.46 -8.04 10.28
N HIS A 71 10.95 -9.09 10.95
CA HIS A 71 12.01 -8.99 11.95
C HIS A 71 13.43 -9.17 11.38
N GLU A 72 13.56 -9.51 10.09
CA GLU A 72 14.82 -9.95 9.47
C GLU A 72 15.25 -9.04 8.32
N ILE A 73 14.29 -8.41 7.63
CA ILE A 73 14.54 -7.56 6.46
C ILE A 73 14.20 -6.12 6.81
N ALA A 74 15.16 -5.21 6.64
CA ALA A 74 14.92 -3.78 6.83
C ALA A 74 13.98 -3.25 5.73
N HIS A 75 12.90 -2.59 6.11
CA HIS A 75 11.87 -2.09 5.20
C HIS A 75 11.20 -0.84 5.78
N GLU A 76 10.42 -0.11 5.00
CA GLU A 76 9.71 1.06 5.52
C GLU A 76 8.52 0.67 6.43
N PRO A 77 8.32 1.33 7.59
CA PRO A 77 7.25 1.01 8.54
C PRO A 77 5.82 1.09 7.99
N ILE A 78 5.61 1.80 6.87
CA ILE A 78 4.30 1.90 6.20
C ILE A 78 3.85 0.57 5.58
N LEU A 79 4.74 -0.42 5.44
CA LEU A 79 4.36 -1.78 5.04
C LEU A 79 3.65 -2.52 6.18
N ASP A 80 4.10 -2.31 7.41
CA ASP A 80 3.66 -3.10 8.58
C ASP A 80 2.19 -2.89 8.94
N ILE A 81 1.66 -1.73 8.57
CA ILE A 81 0.29 -1.29 8.86
C ILE A 81 -0.75 -1.92 7.92
N ILE A 82 -0.33 -2.61 6.85
CA ILE A 82 -1.25 -3.24 5.91
C ILE A 82 -1.73 -4.58 6.52
N PRO A 83 -3.04 -4.76 6.78
CA PRO A 83 -3.56 -5.92 7.51
C PRO A 83 -3.67 -7.17 6.63
N HIS A 84 -2.55 -7.59 6.04
CA HIS A 84 -2.49 -8.78 5.21
C HIS A 84 -1.11 -9.43 5.27
N ALA A 85 -1.03 -10.59 5.93
CA ALA A 85 0.24 -11.30 6.16
C ALA A 85 0.93 -11.72 4.84
N ARG A 86 0.20 -12.35 3.91
CA ARG A 86 0.78 -12.80 2.63
C ARG A 86 1.32 -11.64 1.78
N PHE A 87 0.55 -10.57 1.62
CA PHE A 87 0.99 -9.37 0.92
C PHE A 87 2.29 -8.79 1.51
N ARG A 88 2.35 -8.60 2.84
CA ARG A 88 3.57 -8.13 3.51
C ARG A 88 4.76 -9.07 3.28
N PHE A 89 4.53 -10.39 3.35
CA PHE A 89 5.53 -11.40 3.03
C PHE A 89 6.05 -11.27 1.59
N ASN A 90 5.15 -11.10 0.61
CA ASN A 90 5.53 -10.96 -0.81
C ASN A 90 6.39 -9.73 -1.05
N VAL A 91 6.04 -8.59 -0.43
CA VAL A 91 6.84 -7.35 -0.49
C VAL A 91 8.23 -7.59 0.09
N LEU A 92 8.33 -8.13 1.30
CA LEU A 92 9.62 -8.39 1.96
C LEU A 92 10.48 -9.38 1.19
N ARG A 93 9.87 -10.43 0.64
CA ARG A 93 10.57 -11.37 -0.26
C ARG A 93 11.13 -10.62 -1.46
N GLY A 94 10.32 -9.79 -2.12
CA GLY A 94 10.76 -8.96 -3.25
C GLY A 94 11.94 -8.04 -2.91
N ILE A 95 11.94 -7.43 -1.72
CA ILE A 95 13.07 -6.64 -1.20
C ILE A 95 14.31 -7.52 -1.06
N SER A 96 14.20 -8.67 -0.39
CA SER A 96 15.36 -9.55 -0.13
C SER A 96 15.99 -10.13 -1.39
N THR A 97 15.19 -10.35 -2.44
CA THR A 97 15.68 -10.89 -3.72
C THR A 97 16.12 -9.81 -4.70
N GLY A 98 15.99 -8.52 -4.34
CA GLY A 98 16.27 -7.40 -5.26
C GLY A 98 15.32 -7.30 -6.44
N GLN A 99 14.13 -7.93 -6.35
CA GLN A 99 13.11 -7.91 -7.40
C GLN A 99 12.12 -6.74 -7.25
N LEU A 100 12.14 -6.07 -6.10
CA LEU A 100 11.29 -4.93 -5.79
C LEU A 100 12.16 -3.69 -5.57
N ASP A 101 11.86 -2.60 -6.27
CA ASP A 101 12.30 -1.27 -5.84
C ASP A 101 11.48 -0.87 -4.60
N SER A 102 12.09 -1.04 -3.42
CA SER A 102 11.44 -0.75 -2.14
C SER A 102 11.11 0.73 -1.95
N ILE A 103 11.88 1.63 -2.57
CA ILE A 103 11.67 3.08 -2.47
C ILE A 103 10.47 3.47 -3.33
N ALA A 104 10.43 3.01 -4.59
CA ALA A 104 9.28 3.24 -5.47
C ALA A 104 7.98 2.67 -4.88
N PHE A 105 8.04 1.45 -4.32
CA PHE A 105 6.90 0.85 -3.64
C PHE A 105 6.43 1.69 -2.45
N SER A 106 7.34 2.07 -1.54
CA SER A 106 6.99 2.85 -0.35
C SER A 106 6.45 4.23 -0.72
N ASN A 107 7.02 4.87 -1.74
CA ASN A 107 6.47 6.10 -2.32
C ASN A 107 5.06 5.91 -2.89
N CYS A 108 4.79 4.80 -3.58
CA CYS A 108 3.44 4.49 -4.07
C CYS A 108 2.43 4.39 -2.92
N ILE A 109 2.79 3.76 -1.81
CA ILE A 109 1.93 3.69 -0.62
C ILE A 109 1.78 5.06 0.03
N ARG A 110 2.87 5.79 0.29
CA ARG A 110 2.82 7.11 0.95
C ARG A 110 2.06 8.16 0.17
N HIS A 111 2.08 8.09 -1.16
CA HIS A 111 1.33 8.99 -2.04
C HIS A 111 -0.03 8.40 -2.43
N SER A 112 -0.56 7.44 -1.67
CA SER A 112 -1.91 6.91 -1.91
C SER A 112 -2.92 8.05 -1.91
N GLY A 113 -3.79 8.03 -2.92
CA GLY A 113 -4.69 9.13 -3.20
C GLY A 113 -4.20 10.07 -4.28
N ALA A 114 -2.90 10.19 -4.56
CA ALA A 114 -2.43 11.04 -5.65
C ALA A 114 -2.92 10.52 -7.01
N LEU A 115 -3.25 11.41 -7.94
CA LEU A 115 -3.52 11.06 -9.33
C LEU A 115 -2.19 10.95 -10.09
N LYS A 116 -2.04 9.89 -10.87
CA LYS A 116 -0.94 9.70 -11.83
C LYS A 116 -1.52 9.72 -13.24
N SER A 117 -0.86 10.39 -14.18
CA SER A 117 -1.21 10.31 -15.60
C SER A 117 -0.67 9.01 -16.16
N VAL A 118 -1.55 8.10 -16.57
CA VAL A 118 -1.16 6.86 -17.25
C VAL A 118 -1.94 6.74 -18.54
N ASP A 119 -1.21 6.56 -19.64
CA ASP A 119 -1.75 6.52 -21.00
C ASP A 119 -2.65 7.75 -21.32
N GLY A 120 -2.24 8.92 -20.82
CA GLY A 120 -2.98 10.18 -21.00
C GLY A 120 -4.23 10.33 -20.12
N THR A 121 -4.50 9.38 -19.23
CA THR A 121 -5.64 9.41 -18.30
C THR A 121 -5.18 9.55 -16.86
N TRP A 122 -5.77 10.48 -16.12
CA TRP A 122 -5.51 10.63 -14.68
C TRP A 122 -6.19 9.51 -13.90
N GLN A 123 -5.40 8.70 -13.20
CA GLN A 123 -5.88 7.57 -12.41
C GLN A 123 -5.36 7.65 -10.97
N ARG A 124 -6.18 7.19 -10.02
CA ARG A 124 -5.86 7.23 -8.59
C ARG A 124 -4.78 6.20 -8.23
N GLY A 125 -3.79 6.62 -7.43
CA GLY A 125 -2.67 5.82 -6.96
C GLY A 125 -2.84 5.18 -5.58
N GLY A 126 -2.12 4.08 -5.37
CA GLY A 126 -1.86 3.48 -4.06
C GLY A 126 -3.00 2.66 -3.47
N LEU A 127 -3.14 2.75 -2.15
CA LEU A 127 -4.11 2.01 -1.34
C LEU A 127 -5.12 2.97 -0.69
N LEU A 128 -6.38 2.59 -0.68
CA LEU A 128 -7.44 3.37 -0.05
C LEU A 128 -7.89 2.68 1.23
N VAL A 129 -8.12 3.46 2.29
CA VAL A 129 -8.66 2.97 3.56
C VAL A 129 -10.00 3.67 3.83
N TRP A 130 -11.07 2.87 3.88
CA TRP A 130 -12.44 3.37 3.96
C TRP A 130 -12.98 3.46 5.39
N SER A 131 -12.55 2.57 6.28
CA SER A 131 -13.08 2.48 7.64
C SER A 131 -12.06 1.89 8.62
N THR A 132 -12.35 0.72 9.19
CA THR A 132 -11.62 0.13 10.32
C THR A 132 -10.30 -0.47 9.85
N PRO A 133 -9.14 0.13 10.20
CA PRO A 133 -7.89 -0.10 9.49
C PRO A 133 -7.25 -1.47 9.74
N ASP A 134 -7.58 -2.16 10.82
CA ASP A 134 -7.11 -3.52 11.12
C ASP A 134 -7.97 -4.60 10.42
N GLN A 135 -9.03 -4.21 9.71
CA GLN A 135 -9.86 -5.09 8.90
C GLN A 135 -9.50 -4.98 7.43
N LEU A 136 -9.11 -6.09 6.80
CA LEU A 136 -8.76 -6.13 5.38
C LEU A 136 -9.89 -5.61 4.46
N ALA A 137 -11.15 -5.83 4.82
CA ALA A 137 -12.31 -5.36 4.05
C ALA A 137 -12.43 -3.83 3.96
N SER A 138 -11.71 -3.09 4.82
CA SER A 138 -11.63 -1.64 4.79
C SER A 138 -10.58 -1.10 3.80
N TRP A 139 -9.75 -1.99 3.23
CA TRP A 139 -8.70 -1.64 2.29
C TRP A 139 -9.12 -1.92 0.85
N GLU A 140 -8.73 -1.04 -0.05
CA GLU A 140 -8.99 -1.17 -1.49
C GLU A 140 -7.74 -0.84 -2.30
N LEU A 141 -7.43 -1.69 -3.29
CA LEU A 141 -6.34 -1.47 -4.23
C LEU A 141 -6.79 -0.53 -5.35
N SER A 142 -5.99 0.48 -5.68
CA SER A 142 -6.24 1.29 -6.88
C SER A 142 -5.88 0.53 -8.16
N GLU A 143 -6.45 0.93 -9.29
CA GLU A 143 -6.15 0.31 -10.59
C GLU A 143 -4.68 0.47 -11.00
N THR A 144 -4.10 1.64 -10.77
CA THR A 144 -2.67 1.85 -11.04
C THR A 144 -1.81 0.97 -10.14
N PHE A 145 -2.20 0.79 -8.88
CA PHE A 145 -1.50 -0.08 -7.94
C PHE A 145 -1.51 -1.53 -8.43
N VAL A 146 -2.68 -2.03 -8.84
CA VAL A 146 -2.79 -3.39 -9.38
C VAL A 146 -1.99 -3.55 -10.67
N ARG A 147 -1.98 -2.55 -11.57
CA ARG A 147 -1.21 -2.61 -12.82
C ARG A 147 0.30 -2.69 -12.56
N GLU A 148 0.80 -1.92 -11.61
CA GLU A 148 2.24 -1.79 -11.31
C GLU A 148 2.75 -2.92 -10.40
N TRP A 149 1.99 -3.27 -9.36
CA TRP A 149 2.43 -4.15 -8.28
C TRP A 149 1.74 -5.51 -8.28
N ARG A 150 1.13 -5.92 -9.40
CA ARG A 150 0.36 -7.18 -9.52
C ARG A 150 1.10 -8.40 -8.99
N PHE A 151 2.40 -8.49 -9.26
CA PHE A 151 3.23 -9.63 -8.88
C PHE A 151 3.34 -9.82 -7.36
N LEU A 152 3.04 -8.79 -6.56
CA LEU A 152 2.96 -8.86 -5.10
C LEU A 152 1.64 -9.45 -4.59
N LEU A 153 0.65 -9.67 -5.46
CA LEU A 153 -0.69 -10.14 -5.09
C LEU A 153 -0.86 -11.67 -5.19
N GLN A 154 0.21 -12.42 -5.46
CA GLN A 154 0.20 -13.89 -5.46
C GLN A 154 -0.21 -14.43 -4.07
N GLY A 155 -1.30 -15.20 -3.99
CA GLY A 155 -1.88 -15.67 -2.73
C GLY A 155 -2.63 -14.61 -1.92
N CYS A 156 -3.02 -13.49 -2.54
CA CYS A 156 -3.79 -12.40 -1.94
C CYS A 156 -5.18 -12.25 -2.62
N GLU A 157 -5.81 -13.36 -2.98
CA GLU A 157 -7.08 -13.41 -3.72
C GLU A 157 -8.23 -12.77 -2.93
N ASP A 158 -8.20 -12.86 -1.60
CA ASP A 158 -9.12 -12.21 -0.67
C ASP A 158 -9.01 -10.67 -0.72
N MET A 159 -7.80 -10.11 -0.73
CA MET A 159 -7.58 -8.67 -0.90
C MET A 159 -8.13 -8.16 -2.25
N VAL A 160 -7.92 -8.92 -3.33
CA VAL A 160 -8.45 -8.60 -4.65
C VAL A 160 -9.98 -8.74 -4.70
N ARG A 161 -10.53 -9.77 -4.07
CA ARG A 161 -11.99 -10.01 -3.98
C ARG A 161 -12.70 -8.90 -3.21
N LEU A 162 -12.15 -8.47 -2.07
CA LEU A 162 -12.69 -7.37 -1.27
C LEU A 162 -12.61 -6.04 -2.02
N THR A 163 -11.50 -5.80 -2.72
CA THR A 163 -11.36 -4.67 -3.64
C THR A 163 -12.44 -4.71 -4.73
N ASN A 164 -12.64 -5.85 -5.38
CA ASN A 164 -13.65 -6.02 -6.43
C ASN A 164 -15.09 -5.83 -5.92
N ALA A 165 -15.39 -6.25 -4.69
CA ALA A 165 -16.69 -6.00 -4.07
C ALA A 165 -16.96 -4.49 -3.91
N SER A 166 -15.94 -3.71 -3.52
CA SER A 166 -16.04 -2.25 -3.44
C SER A 166 -16.18 -1.60 -4.81
N ARG A 167 -15.40 -2.04 -5.80
CA ARG A 167 -15.49 -1.60 -7.21
C ARG A 167 -16.86 -1.87 -7.82
N ALA A 168 -17.43 -3.06 -7.58
CA ALA A 168 -18.74 -3.45 -8.10
C ALA A 168 -19.87 -2.54 -7.61
N ARG A 169 -19.80 -2.05 -6.36
CA ARG A 169 -20.77 -1.07 -5.83
C ARG A 169 -20.77 0.26 -6.59
N ARG A 170 -19.67 0.59 -7.28
CA ARG A 170 -19.52 1.79 -8.12
C ARG A 170 -19.61 1.49 -9.62
N GLY A 171 -19.96 0.26 -10.00
CA GLY A 171 -20.04 -0.17 -11.40
C GLY A 171 -18.67 -0.27 -12.10
N GLU A 172 -17.58 -0.33 -11.35
CA GLU A 172 -16.23 -0.42 -11.91
C GLU A 172 -15.88 -1.86 -12.32
N LYS A 173 -15.05 -2.00 -13.36
CA LYS A 173 -14.57 -3.30 -13.83
C LYS A 173 -13.74 -4.01 -12.74
N ALA A 174 -14.05 -5.29 -12.52
CA ALA A 174 -13.30 -6.13 -11.60
C ALA A 174 -11.87 -6.38 -12.09
N PHE A 175 -10.92 -6.39 -11.16
CA PHE A 175 -9.58 -6.90 -11.41
C PHE A 175 -9.62 -8.42 -11.55
N PRO A 176 -8.87 -8.99 -12.50
CA PRO A 176 -8.73 -10.43 -12.59
C PRO A 176 -8.07 -10.98 -11.32
N CYS A 177 -8.56 -12.11 -10.82
CA CYS A 177 -7.94 -12.80 -9.70
C CYS A 177 -6.50 -13.21 -10.09
N PRO A 178 -5.52 -13.09 -9.18
CA PRO A 178 -4.23 -13.77 -9.33
C PRO A 178 -4.47 -15.28 -9.54
N PRO A 179 -3.65 -15.96 -10.35
CA PRO A 179 -3.72 -17.42 -10.44
C PRO A 179 -3.42 -18.03 -9.07
N GLU A 180 -4.21 -19.03 -8.68
CA GLU A 180 -3.86 -19.94 -7.58
C GLU A 180 -2.72 -20.84 -8.10
N ASP A 181 -1.57 -20.83 -7.43
CA ASP A 181 -0.47 -21.76 -7.78
C ASP A 181 -0.79 -23.21 -7.38
#